data_AF-A0A7X7EA02-F1
#
_entry.id   AF-A0A7X7EA02-F1
#
_cell.length_a   1.000
_cell.length_b   1.000
_cell.length_c   1.000
_cell.angle_alpha   90.00
_cell.angle_beta   90.00
_cell.angle_gamma   90.00
#
_symmetry.space_group_name_H-M   'P 1'
#
loop_
_entity.id
_entity.type
_entity.pdbx_description
1 polymer ?
#
loop_
_entity_poly.entity_id
_entity_poly.type
_entity_poly.pdbx_seq_one_letter_code
_entity_poly.pdbx_strand_id
1 'polypeptide(L)'
;MVGALILGLVAGAVARYLLPRDAMGGMKGPISWILTIILGLVGAYLGWLLFTKGLGIGDDDIFDLGGILGAIVGAVIVLGLGSLALRVVRKK
;
A
#
# COMPACT_ATOMS: atom_id res chain seq x y z
N MET A 1 8.31 -12.79 -9.60
CA MET A 1 8.62 -11.35 -9.78
C MET A 1 7.46 -10.55 -10.37
N VAL A 2 6.81 -11.00 -11.45
CA VAL A 2 5.63 -10.28 -12.01
C VAL A 2 4.45 -10.21 -11.02
N GLY A 3 4.24 -11.27 -10.22
CA GLY A 3 3.20 -11.30 -9.18
C GLY A 3 3.27 -10.15 -8.17
N ALA A 4 4.47 -9.75 -7.75
CA ALA A 4 4.67 -8.64 -6.82
C ALA A 4 4.22 -7.29 -7.43
N LEU A 5 4.48 -7.06 -8.72
CA LEU A 5 4.02 -5.84 -9.41
C LEU A 5 2.49 -5.81 -9.54
N ILE A 6 1.88 -6.94 -9.85
CA ILE A 6 0.41 -7.06 -9.93
C ILE A 6 -0.20 -6.84 -8.55
N LEU A 7 0.33 -7.50 -7.52
CA LEU A 7 -0.11 -7.36 -6.14
C LEU A 7 0.06 -5.92 -5.65
N GLY A 8 1.20 -5.29 -5.92
CA GLY A 8 1.45 -3.88 -5.58
C GLY A 8 0.47 -2.95 -6.30
N LEU A 9 0.21 -3.17 -7.59
CA LEU A 9 -0.77 -2.37 -8.32
C LEU A 9 -2.17 -2.51 -7.72
N VAL A 10 -2.62 -3.75 -7.50
CA VAL A 10 -3.97 -4.05 -7.00
C VAL A 10 -4.13 -3.53 -5.56
N ALA A 11 -3.20 -3.86 -4.66
CA ALA A 11 -3.24 -3.42 -3.27
C ALA A 11 -3.18 -1.89 -3.15
N GLY A 12 -2.30 -1.25 -3.93
CA GLY A 12 -2.21 0.21 -3.97
C GLY A 12 -3.48 0.86 -4.52
N ALA A 13 -4.06 0.31 -5.59
CA ALA A 13 -5.30 0.83 -6.18
C ALA A 13 -6.49 0.68 -5.20
N VAL A 14 -6.60 -0.47 -4.54
CA VAL A 14 -7.63 -0.72 -3.52
C VAL A 14 -7.45 0.23 -2.34
N ALA A 15 -6.22 0.44 -1.86
CA ALA A 15 -5.97 1.38 -0.77
C ALA A 15 -6.41 2.81 -1.11
N ARG A 16 -6.10 3.29 -2.33
CA ARG A 16 -6.54 4.60 -2.83
C ARG A 16 -8.05 4.69 -2.99
N TYR A 17 -8.70 3.59 -3.37
CA TYR A 17 -10.17 3.52 -3.44
C TYR A 17 -10.80 3.61 -2.04
N LEU A 18 -10.22 2.93 -1.05
CA LEU A 18 -10.73 2.91 0.32
C LEU A 18 -10.50 4.22 1.09
N LEU A 19 -9.46 5.00 0.72
CA LEU A 19 -9.14 6.27 1.38
C LEU A 19 -9.56 7.47 0.54
N PRO A 20 -10.77 8.03 0.75
CA PRO A 20 -11.18 9.24 0.07
C PRO A 20 -10.29 10.43 0.46
N ARG A 21 -9.88 11.22 -0.55
CA ARG A 21 -9.03 12.42 -0.41
C ARG A 21 -7.60 12.13 0.09
N ASP A 22 -7.07 10.95 -0.22
CA ASP A 22 -5.67 10.62 0.00
C ASP A 22 -4.71 11.64 -0.66
N ALA A 23 -3.43 11.57 -0.29
CA ALA A 23 -2.39 12.46 -0.84
C ALA A 23 -2.26 12.39 -2.37
N MET A 24 -2.72 11.30 -2.99
CA MET A 24 -2.59 11.03 -4.41
C MET A 24 -3.88 11.25 -5.22
N GLY A 25 -5.00 11.66 -4.60
CA GLY A 25 -6.30 11.76 -5.26
C GLY A 25 -6.37 12.73 -6.44
N GLY A 26 -5.46 13.71 -6.51
CA GLY A 26 -5.34 14.65 -7.64
C GLY A 26 -4.39 14.19 -8.76
N MET A 27 -3.60 13.12 -8.55
CA MET A 27 -2.56 12.71 -9.49
C MET A 27 -3.13 11.86 -10.64
N LYS A 28 -2.93 12.33 -11.87
CA LYS A 28 -3.34 11.65 -13.10
C LYS A 28 -2.11 11.34 -13.98
N GLY A 29 -2.26 10.38 -14.89
CA GLY A 29 -1.23 10.00 -15.86
C GLY A 29 -0.28 8.89 -15.37
N PRO A 30 0.77 8.58 -16.15
CA PRO A 30 1.64 7.40 -15.94
C PRO A 30 2.31 7.39 -14.56
N ILE A 31 2.68 8.55 -14.04
CA ILE A 31 3.29 8.71 -12.72
C ILE A 31 2.35 8.25 -11.60
N SER A 32 1.04 8.48 -11.72
CA SER A 32 0.05 8.03 -10.74
C SER A 32 0.02 6.51 -10.61
N TRP A 33 0.16 5.80 -11.74
CA TRP A 33 0.22 4.34 -11.78
C TRP A 33 1.49 3.81 -11.12
N ILE A 34 2.65 4.40 -11.43
CA ILE A 34 3.93 4.03 -10.81
C ILE A 34 3.88 4.24 -9.29
N LEU A 35 3.38 5.39 -8.83
CA LEU A 35 3.23 5.67 -7.41
C LEU A 35 2.25 4.72 -6.71
N THR A 36 1.20 4.27 -7.42
CA THR A 36 0.25 3.28 -6.91
C THR A 36 0.93 1.92 -6.70
N ILE A 37 1.75 1.49 -7.66
CA ILE A 37 2.54 0.26 -7.56
C ILE A 37 3.51 0.35 -6.39
N ILE A 38 4.26 1.46 -6.29
CA ILE A 38 5.22 1.68 -5.19
C ILE A 38 4.48 1.68 -3.85
N LEU A 39 3.36 2.40 -3.74
CA LEU A 39 2.54 2.40 -2.52
C LEU A 39 2.15 0.98 -2.13
N GLY A 40 1.63 0.20 -3.07
CA GLY A 40 1.18 -1.16 -2.78
C GLY A 40 2.32 -2.11 -2.47
N LEU A 41 3.51 -1.93 -3.04
CA LEU A 41 4.71 -2.70 -2.66
C LEU A 41 5.18 -2.35 -1.25
N VAL A 42 5.24 -1.06 -0.91
CA VAL A 42 5.58 -0.62 0.46
C VAL A 42 4.52 -1.10 1.45
N GLY A 43 3.26 -1.06 1.06
CA GLY A 43 2.12 -1.59 1.81
C GLY A 43 2.21 -3.10 1.99
N ALA A 44 2.54 -3.87 0.95
CA ALA A 44 2.76 -5.31 1.00
C ALA A 44 3.87 -5.69 1.98
N TYR A 45 4.97 -4.96 1.96
CA TYR A 45 6.06 -5.16 2.90
C TYR A 45 5.63 -4.88 4.34
N LEU A 46 4.93 -3.77 4.59
CA LEU A 46 4.41 -3.43 5.92
C LEU A 46 3.36 -4.45 6.39
N GLY A 47 2.48 -4.89 5.49
CA GLY A 47 1.47 -5.90 5.74
C GLY A 47 2.08 -7.23 6.15
N TRP A 48 3.06 -7.73 5.39
CA TRP A 48 3.82 -8.92 5.74
C TRP A 48 4.51 -8.77 7.11
N LEU A 49 5.12 -7.62 7.39
CA LEU A 49 5.76 -7.38 8.68
C LEU A 49 4.75 -7.46 9.85
N LEU A 50 3.55 -6.88 9.68
CA LEU A 50 2.52 -6.89 10.71
C LEU A 50 1.89 -8.28 10.90
N PHE A 51 1.52 -8.95 9.81
CA PHE A 51 0.82 -10.24 9.87
C PHE A 51 1.78 -11.41 10.12
N THR A 52 2.86 -11.52 9.34
CA THR A 52 3.80 -12.64 9.44
C THR A 52 4.69 -12.50 10.67
N LYS A 53 5.32 -11.33 10.91
CA LYS A 53 6.22 -11.15 12.06
C LYS A 53 5.51 -10.71 13.34
N GLY A 54 4.46 -9.89 13.22
CA GLY A 54 3.73 -9.38 14.39
C GLY A 54 2.71 -10.38 14.94
N LEU A 55 1.91 -10.99 14.07
CA LEU A 55 0.81 -11.88 14.47
C LEU A 55 1.13 -13.37 14.29
N GLY A 56 2.21 -13.72 13.58
CA GLY A 56 2.56 -15.11 13.28
C GLY A 56 1.57 -15.78 12.31
N ILE A 57 0.86 -14.98 11.51
CA ILE A 57 -0.16 -15.45 10.55
C ILE A 57 0.37 -15.24 9.13
N GLY A 58 0.46 -16.31 8.36
CA GLY A 58 0.94 -16.29 6.97
C GLY A 58 2.21 -17.14 6.78
N ASP A 59 2.71 -17.19 5.54
CA ASP A 59 3.99 -17.78 5.22
C ASP A 59 5.13 -16.74 5.29
N ASP A 60 6.37 -17.23 5.23
CA ASP A 60 7.57 -16.39 5.21
C ASP A 60 7.83 -15.77 3.82
N ASP A 61 7.01 -16.09 2.81
CA ASP A 61 7.19 -15.62 1.43
C ASP A 61 6.70 -14.18 1.26
N ILE A 62 7.66 -13.29 1.05
CA ILE A 62 7.39 -11.86 0.88
C ILE A 62 6.92 -11.61 -0.57
N PHE A 63 5.79 -10.92 -0.73
CA PHE A 63 5.18 -10.54 -2.01
C PHE A 63 4.53 -11.67 -2.81
N ASP A 64 3.94 -12.66 -2.14
CA ASP A 64 3.06 -13.62 -2.81
C ASP A 64 1.59 -13.13 -2.91
N LEU A 65 0.88 -13.60 -3.93
CA LEU A 65 -0.54 -13.32 -4.15
C LEU A 65 -1.42 -13.78 -2.98
N GLY A 66 -1.01 -14.81 -2.22
CA GLY A 66 -1.67 -15.22 -0.98
C GLY A 66 -1.68 -14.12 0.09
N GLY A 67 -0.66 -13.26 0.11
CA GLY A 67 -0.51 -12.14 1.04
C GLY A 67 -1.32 -10.89 0.68
N ILE A 68 -2.22 -10.94 -0.31
CA ILE A 68 -2.93 -9.77 -0.84
C ILE A 68 -3.74 -9.01 0.23
N LEU A 69 -4.33 -9.71 1.21
CA LEU A 69 -5.07 -9.06 2.30
C LEU A 69 -4.13 -8.25 3.19
N GLY A 70 -2.99 -8.83 3.58
CA GLY A 70 -1.96 -8.13 4.32
C GLY A 70 -1.45 -6.92 3.55
N ALA A 71 -1.25 -7.07 2.24
CA ALA A 71 -0.81 -5.98 1.39
C ALA A 71 -1.81 -4.83 1.26
N ILE A 72 -3.11 -5.13 1.13
CA ILE A 72 -4.16 -4.11 1.12
C ILE A 72 -4.17 -3.36 2.46
N VAL A 73 -4.17 -4.09 3.58
CA VAL A 73 -4.17 -3.48 4.93
C VAL A 73 -2.94 -2.60 5.13
N GLY A 74 -1.75 -3.12 4.80
CA GLY A 74 -0.51 -2.35 4.90
C GLY A 74 -0.51 -1.12 3.97
N ALA A 75 -1.01 -1.24 2.73
CA ALA A 75 -1.10 -0.13 1.80
C ALA A 75 -2.07 0.96 2.28
N VAL A 76 -3.20 0.56 2.87
CA VAL A 76 -4.16 1.47 3.52
C VAL A 76 -3.51 2.22 4.67
N ILE A 77 -2.74 1.53 5.52
CA ILE A 77 -2.02 2.14 6.65
C ILE A 77 -0.99 3.15 6.14
N VAL A 78 -0.14 2.75 5.19
CA VAL A 78 0.90 3.62 4.60
C VAL A 78 0.27 4.86 3.98
N LEU A 79 -0.77 4.68 3.16
CA LEU A 79 -1.45 5.78 2.49
C LEU A 79 -2.15 6.71 3.50
N GLY A 80 -2.80 6.15 4.51
CA GLY A 80 -3.53 6.91 5.53
C GLY A 80 -2.61 7.76 6.38
N LEU A 81 -1.56 7.15 6.93
CA LEU A 81 -0.57 7.85 7.75
C LEU A 81 0.22 8.86 6.92
N GLY A 82 0.64 8.48 5.70
CA GLY A 82 1.33 9.39 4.79
C GLY A 82 0.48 10.59 4.40
N SER A 83 -0.81 10.37 4.10
CA SER A 83 -1.75 11.46 3.81
C SER A 83 -1.98 12.37 5.01
N LEU A 84 -2.09 11.80 6.22
CA LEU A 84 -2.24 12.59 7.44
C LEU A 84 -0.99 13.42 7.72
N ALA A 85 0.20 12.82 7.65
CA ALA A 85 1.47 13.49 7.87
C ALA A 85 1.67 14.65 6.90
N LEU A 86 1.41 14.44 5.61
CA LEU A 86 1.50 15.49 4.59
C LEU A 86 0.52 16.64 4.85
N ARG A 87 -0.70 16.34 5.32
CA ARG A 87 -1.68 17.38 5.70
C ARG A 87 -1.21 18.20 6.90
N VAL A 88 -0.56 17.57 7.88
CA VAL A 88 -0.01 18.25 9.06
C VAL A 88 1.16 19.15 8.68
N VAL A 89 2.09 18.65 7.86
CA VAL A 89 3.25 19.44 7.40
C VAL A 89 2.82 20.64 6.58
N ARG A 90 1.86 20.48 5.67
CA ARG A 90 1.39 21.57 4.79
C ARG A 90 0.54 22.63 5.49
N LYS A 91 0.11 22.38 6.73
CA LYS A 91 -0.62 23.36 7.57
C LYS A 91 0.31 24.26 8.39
N LYS A 92 1.58 23.90 8.53
CA LYS A 92 2.62 24.77 9.11
C LYS A 92 3.21 25.67 8.03
#